data_AF-A0A1Y1XGP4-F1
#
_entry.id   AF-A0A1Y1XGP4-F1
#
_cell.length_a   1.000
_cell.length_b   1.000
_cell.length_c   1.000
_cell.angle_alpha   90.00
_cell.angle_beta   90.00
_cell.angle_gamma   90.00
#
_symmetry.space_group_name_H-M   'P 1'
#
loop_
_entity.id
_entity.type
_entity.pdbx_description
1 polymer ?
#
loop_
_entity_poly.entity_id
_entity_poly.type
_entity_poly.pdbx_seq_one_letter_code
_entity_poly.pdbx_strand_id
1 'polypeptide(L)'
;MNKLTSIPDSLGYLTSLTSLYMHTNSISKITESIGNLKNLTTIELHINEITDIPDSIKNLKNLKSLYLQKNKISKISNSLTELENLLTLNLGNNQITTIPDSISNLKNILSLDLQYNKITNFPDAIGELKNLGYLSLRNNQIDDVIPESLNNLSNLYHLNLSNNPNLTGKTVIAKNLSTCDYINDFKLCKSKGTTCLNIKLEDCNDEKEKEKEKEKEKIPISTNSKCGKKDGKCPSGECCSKYGWCGKSIKHCRIKEGCQSEFGECNVYEKISINGKCNEFDGRCPSGECCSKYGWCGKSIKHCRIKEGCQSEFGECNVYEKISINGKCNEFDGRCPSGECCSKYGWCGKTDKHCMIDKGCQSEFGECKSNSKSKSKSETKTTTTTTTTIKKTKITTIKNKTTKTSKTNKTTKTTKITKTTTKKAEESTKSLTKCGEGYGKCKSGYCCSKYGWCGKSDKHCGTGCQNQFGKCN
;
A
#
# COMPACT_ATOMS: atom_id res chain seq x y z
N MET A 1 -4.76 -26.32 -14.58
CA MET A 1 -4.03 -25.10 -14.16
C MET A 1 -4.26 -24.03 -15.20
N ASN A 2 -4.51 -22.79 -14.78
CA ASN A 2 -4.50 -21.64 -15.67
C ASN A 2 -3.05 -21.14 -15.83
N LYS A 3 -2.79 -20.27 -16.81
CA LYS A 3 -1.45 -19.74 -17.15
C LYS A 3 -1.43 -18.21 -17.23
N LEU A 4 -2.20 -17.53 -16.39
CA LEU A 4 -2.20 -16.07 -16.34
C LEU A 4 -0.90 -15.59 -15.69
N THR A 5 -0.18 -14.69 -16.36
CA THR A 5 1.10 -14.11 -15.91
C THR A 5 0.95 -12.72 -15.30
N SER A 6 -0.20 -12.08 -15.50
CA SER A 6 -0.53 -10.75 -14.96
C SER A 6 -2.03 -10.59 -14.78
N ILE A 7 -2.42 -9.62 -13.95
CA ILE A 7 -3.77 -9.06 -13.94
C ILE A 7 -3.78 -7.92 -14.99
N PRO A 8 -4.72 -7.89 -15.95
CA PRO A 8 -4.80 -6.80 -16.91
C PRO A 8 -5.50 -5.58 -16.30
N ASP A 9 -5.04 -4.36 -16.62
CA ASP A 9 -5.62 -3.13 -16.05
C ASP A 9 -7.11 -2.93 -16.37
N SER A 10 -7.59 -3.53 -17.47
CA SER A 10 -9.01 -3.56 -17.81
C SER A 10 -9.89 -4.30 -16.79
N LEU A 11 -9.31 -5.12 -15.90
CA LEU A 11 -10.04 -5.71 -14.77
C LEU A 11 -10.65 -4.59 -13.90
N GLY A 12 -9.93 -3.48 -13.71
CA GLY A 12 -10.38 -2.33 -12.91
C GLY A 12 -11.67 -1.64 -13.39
N TYR A 13 -12.16 -1.98 -14.60
CA TYR A 13 -13.45 -1.51 -15.09
C TYR A 13 -14.64 -2.35 -14.59
N LEU A 14 -14.41 -3.54 -14.02
CA LEU A 14 -15.44 -4.43 -13.49
C LEU A 14 -15.92 -4.00 -12.09
N THR A 15 -16.27 -2.72 -11.92
CA THR A 15 -16.49 -2.09 -10.60
C THR A 15 -17.60 -2.73 -9.75
N SER A 16 -18.50 -3.50 -10.35
CA SER A 16 -19.52 -4.31 -9.64
C SER A 16 -19.00 -5.64 -9.06
N LEU A 17 -17.73 -6.00 -9.28
CA LEU A 17 -17.16 -7.27 -8.83
C LEU A 17 -17.06 -7.35 -7.30
N THR A 18 -17.56 -8.44 -6.72
CA THR A 18 -17.58 -8.70 -5.27
C THR A 18 -16.56 -9.75 -4.82
N SER A 19 -16.17 -10.67 -5.70
CA SER A 19 -15.12 -11.66 -5.43
C SER A 19 -14.20 -11.82 -6.62
N LEU A 20 -12.89 -11.92 -6.38
CA LEU A 20 -11.86 -12.14 -7.39
C LEU A 20 -11.08 -13.44 -7.10
N TYR A 21 -11.27 -14.46 -7.94
CA TYR A 21 -10.58 -15.74 -7.84
C TYR A 21 -9.57 -15.89 -8.99
N MET A 22 -8.28 -15.77 -8.68
CA MET A 22 -7.18 -15.90 -9.65
C MET A 22 -6.01 -16.74 -9.08
N HIS A 23 -6.30 -17.59 -8.10
CA HIS A 23 -5.36 -18.53 -7.50
C HIS A 23 -4.82 -19.55 -8.53
N THR A 24 -3.69 -20.20 -8.21
CA THR A 24 -3.07 -21.26 -9.03
C THR A 24 -2.75 -20.81 -10.47
N ASN A 25 -1.98 -19.72 -10.58
CA ASN A 25 -1.50 -19.10 -11.82
C ASN A 25 0.00 -18.74 -11.69
N SER A 26 0.52 -17.92 -12.62
CA SER A 26 1.90 -17.38 -12.61
C SER A 26 1.92 -15.86 -12.51
N ILE A 27 0.94 -15.26 -11.81
CA ILE A 27 0.79 -13.81 -11.70
C ILE A 27 1.94 -13.27 -10.85
N SER A 28 2.78 -12.40 -11.43
CA SER A 28 3.93 -11.80 -10.73
C SER A 28 3.63 -10.47 -10.03
N LYS A 29 2.55 -9.78 -10.41
CA LYS A 29 2.15 -8.47 -9.87
C LYS A 29 0.64 -8.26 -9.88
N ILE A 30 0.13 -7.68 -8.79
CA ILE A 30 -1.22 -7.09 -8.73
C ILE A 30 -1.12 -5.65 -9.23
N THR A 31 -1.98 -5.25 -10.16
CA THR A 31 -1.98 -3.91 -10.77
C THR A 31 -2.70 -2.87 -9.91
N GLU A 32 -2.31 -1.59 -10.04
CA GLU A 32 -2.94 -0.47 -9.30
C GLU A 32 -4.43 -0.26 -9.67
N SER A 33 -4.85 -0.78 -10.81
CA SER A 33 -6.26 -0.88 -11.22
C SER A 33 -7.13 -1.72 -10.27
N ILE A 34 -6.54 -2.55 -9.38
CA ILE A 34 -7.29 -3.33 -8.38
C ILE A 34 -8.11 -2.41 -7.46
N GLY A 35 -7.56 -1.26 -7.04
CA GLY A 35 -8.23 -0.33 -6.12
C GLY A 35 -9.48 0.36 -6.67
N ASN A 36 -9.79 0.20 -7.96
CA ASN A 36 -11.06 0.64 -8.55
C ASN A 36 -12.23 -0.29 -8.17
N LEU A 37 -11.94 -1.53 -7.77
CA LEU A 37 -12.93 -2.59 -7.53
C LEU A 37 -13.52 -2.54 -6.11
N LYS A 38 -14.01 -1.35 -5.73
CA LYS A 38 -14.40 -1.00 -4.35
C LYS A 38 -15.48 -1.89 -3.73
N ASN A 39 -16.18 -2.71 -4.51
CA ASN A 39 -17.18 -3.67 -4.03
C ASN A 39 -16.60 -5.05 -3.67
N LEU A 40 -15.30 -5.30 -3.88
CA LEU A 40 -14.66 -6.56 -3.51
C LEU A 40 -14.73 -6.80 -2.01
N THR A 41 -15.26 -7.96 -1.63
CA THR A 41 -15.25 -8.52 -0.27
C THR A 41 -14.26 -9.67 -0.13
N THR A 42 -13.93 -10.38 -1.22
CA THR A 42 -12.97 -11.50 -1.24
C THR A 42 -11.98 -11.39 -2.39
N ILE A 43 -10.69 -11.60 -2.10
CA ILE A 43 -9.62 -11.77 -3.10
C ILE A 43 -8.86 -13.06 -2.81
N GLU A 44 -8.77 -13.94 -3.81
CA GLU A 44 -7.95 -15.14 -3.79
C GLU A 44 -6.90 -15.12 -4.90
N LEU A 45 -5.65 -14.93 -4.49
CA LEU A 45 -4.45 -14.85 -5.33
C LEU A 45 -3.36 -15.82 -4.88
N HIS A 46 -3.73 -16.82 -4.08
CA HIS A 46 -2.81 -17.82 -3.54
C HIS A 46 -2.24 -18.74 -4.63
N ILE A 47 -1.03 -19.28 -4.44
CA ILE A 47 -0.29 -20.07 -5.45
C ILE A 47 -0.10 -19.24 -6.74
N ASN A 48 0.77 -18.23 -6.64
CA ASN A 48 1.17 -17.33 -7.72
C ASN A 48 2.64 -16.91 -7.50
N GLU A 49 3.12 -15.89 -8.22
CA GLU A 49 4.50 -15.39 -8.14
C GLU A 49 4.58 -13.93 -7.65
N ILE A 50 3.55 -13.45 -6.94
CA ILE A 50 3.38 -12.03 -6.58
C ILE A 50 4.52 -11.59 -5.65
N THR A 51 5.24 -10.53 -6.03
CA THR A 51 6.31 -9.93 -5.20
C THR A 51 5.82 -8.80 -4.30
N ASP A 52 4.84 -8.02 -4.79
CA ASP A 52 4.43 -6.76 -4.17
C ASP A 52 2.90 -6.58 -4.21
N ILE A 53 2.40 -5.84 -3.22
CA ILE A 53 0.99 -5.50 -3.06
C ILE A 53 0.85 -3.98 -3.34
N PRO A 54 0.04 -3.57 -4.34
CA PRO A 54 -0.07 -2.19 -4.81
C PRO A 54 -0.64 -1.25 -3.75
N ASP A 55 -0.23 0.01 -3.78
CA ASP A 55 -0.66 0.99 -2.77
C ASP A 55 -2.16 1.30 -2.85
N SER A 56 -2.76 1.15 -4.03
CA SER A 56 -4.22 1.25 -4.23
C SER A 56 -5.04 0.18 -3.52
N ILE A 57 -4.45 -0.88 -2.94
CA ILE A 57 -5.18 -1.95 -2.25
C ILE A 57 -6.08 -1.38 -1.12
N LYS A 58 -5.63 -0.32 -0.42
CA LYS A 58 -6.38 0.37 0.64
C LYS A 58 -7.71 0.97 0.23
N ASN A 59 -7.92 1.18 -1.08
CA ASN A 59 -9.19 1.67 -1.61
C ASN A 59 -10.31 0.63 -1.50
N LEU A 60 -9.97 -0.65 -1.27
CA LEU A 60 -10.90 -1.76 -1.10
C LEU A 60 -11.49 -1.82 0.32
N LYS A 61 -12.12 -0.73 0.76
CA LYS A 61 -12.69 -0.60 2.12
C LYS A 61 -13.84 -1.58 2.44
N ASN A 62 -14.31 -2.37 1.48
CA ASN A 62 -15.26 -3.47 1.69
C ASN A 62 -14.60 -4.87 1.81
N LEU A 63 -13.28 -4.97 1.64
CA LEU A 63 -12.56 -6.25 1.62
C LEU A 63 -12.54 -6.89 3.00
N LYS A 64 -13.00 -8.14 3.08
CA LYS A 64 -13.09 -8.95 4.29
C LYS A 64 -12.09 -10.11 4.31
N SER A 65 -11.77 -10.66 3.14
CA SER A 65 -10.90 -11.84 3.01
C SER A 65 -9.84 -11.62 1.93
N LEU A 66 -8.56 -11.74 2.30
CA LEU A 66 -7.42 -11.62 1.41
C LEU A 66 -6.49 -12.82 1.56
N TYR A 67 -6.44 -13.66 0.52
CA TYR A 67 -5.64 -14.88 0.46
C TYR A 67 -4.50 -14.74 -0.55
N LEU A 68 -3.28 -14.60 -0.03
CA LEU A 68 -2.04 -14.36 -0.76
C LEU A 68 -0.96 -15.42 -0.46
N GLN A 69 -1.33 -16.54 0.16
CA GLN A 69 -0.40 -17.59 0.53
C GLN A 69 0.26 -18.29 -0.68
N LYS A 70 1.50 -18.76 -0.52
CA LYS A 70 2.30 -19.34 -1.61
C LYS A 70 2.53 -18.33 -2.75
N ASN A 71 3.22 -17.25 -2.41
CA ASN A 71 3.67 -16.18 -3.32
C ASN A 71 5.13 -15.81 -2.99
N LYS A 72 5.63 -14.68 -3.49
CA LYS A 72 7.03 -14.21 -3.32
C LYS A 72 7.13 -12.95 -2.44
N ILE A 73 6.06 -12.58 -1.73
CA ILE A 73 5.88 -11.28 -1.05
C ILE A 73 6.91 -11.09 0.07
N SER A 74 7.61 -9.96 0.07
CA SER A 74 8.73 -9.68 0.99
C SER A 74 8.38 -8.81 2.19
N LYS A 75 7.23 -8.12 2.18
CA LYS A 75 6.84 -7.15 3.21
C LYS A 75 5.31 -7.05 3.33
N ILE A 76 4.82 -6.74 4.53
CA ILE A 76 3.46 -6.23 4.73
C ILE A 76 3.54 -4.70 4.50
N SER A 77 2.81 -4.17 3.52
CA SER A 77 2.79 -2.72 3.25
C SER A 77 1.80 -2.00 4.16
N ASN A 78 2.09 -0.73 4.50
CA ASN A 78 1.14 0.10 5.27
C ASN A 78 -0.23 0.19 4.56
N SER A 79 -0.25 0.28 3.24
CA SER A 79 -1.48 0.28 2.44
C SER A 79 -2.30 -1.02 2.56
N LEU A 80 -1.69 -2.17 2.94
CA LEU A 80 -2.46 -3.36 3.34
C LEU A 80 -3.09 -3.15 4.73
N THR A 81 -2.33 -2.62 5.69
CA THR A 81 -2.83 -2.39 7.06
C THR A 81 -3.95 -1.35 7.15
N GLU A 82 -4.11 -0.50 6.13
CA GLU A 82 -5.25 0.42 5.97
C GLU A 82 -6.58 -0.30 5.61
N LEU A 83 -6.61 -1.64 5.49
CA LEU A 83 -7.82 -2.44 5.25
C LEU A 83 -8.60 -2.70 6.55
N GLU A 84 -9.13 -1.64 7.17
CA GLU A 84 -9.79 -1.66 8.49
C GLU A 84 -10.90 -2.72 8.66
N ASN A 85 -11.60 -3.09 7.58
CA ASN A 85 -12.71 -4.06 7.56
C ASN A 85 -12.28 -5.52 7.26
N LEU A 86 -10.97 -5.78 7.15
CA LEU A 86 -10.45 -7.11 6.86
C LEU A 86 -10.63 -8.04 8.07
N LEU A 87 -11.22 -9.21 7.83
CA LEU A 87 -11.50 -10.25 8.83
C LEU A 87 -10.50 -11.42 8.73
N THR A 88 -10.03 -11.73 7.52
CA THR A 88 -9.08 -12.81 7.26
C THR A 88 -7.95 -12.34 6.36
N LEU A 89 -6.71 -12.51 6.82
CA LEU A 89 -5.49 -12.27 6.07
C LEU A 89 -4.62 -13.53 6.10
N ASN A 90 -4.41 -14.16 4.94
CA ASN A 90 -3.43 -15.24 4.80
C ASN A 90 -2.28 -14.82 3.89
N LEU A 91 -1.08 -14.75 4.48
CA LEU A 91 0.19 -14.41 3.87
C LEU A 91 1.23 -15.53 4.07
N GLY A 92 0.82 -16.73 4.47
CA GLY A 92 1.74 -17.84 4.71
C GLY A 92 2.48 -18.31 3.45
N ASN A 93 3.62 -18.98 3.58
CA ASN A 93 4.46 -19.41 2.45
C ASN A 93 4.83 -18.23 1.54
N ASN A 94 5.50 -17.22 2.12
CA ASN A 94 6.01 -16.03 1.43
C ASN A 94 7.46 -15.74 1.90
N GLN A 95 7.93 -14.50 1.76
CA GLN A 95 9.29 -14.07 2.11
C GLN A 95 9.32 -12.92 3.13
N ILE A 96 8.24 -12.73 3.89
CA ILE A 96 8.07 -11.59 4.81
C ILE A 96 9.10 -11.70 5.94
N THR A 97 9.87 -10.63 6.16
CA THR A 97 10.93 -10.56 7.21
C THR A 97 10.48 -9.88 8.50
N THR A 98 9.46 -9.02 8.44
CA THR A 98 8.97 -8.26 9.59
C THR A 98 7.46 -8.07 9.52
N ILE A 99 6.83 -7.94 10.69
CA ILE A 99 5.45 -7.46 10.84
C ILE A 99 5.57 -6.01 11.34
N PRO A 100 4.99 -5.00 10.67
CA PRO A 100 5.05 -3.62 11.13
C PRO A 100 4.02 -3.37 12.25
N ASP A 101 4.28 -2.42 13.15
CA ASP A 101 3.31 -2.04 14.21
C ASP A 101 1.98 -1.55 13.64
N SER A 102 1.99 -1.01 12.42
CA SER A 102 0.78 -0.64 11.68
C SER A 102 -0.20 -1.81 11.48
N ILE A 103 0.19 -3.07 11.72
CA ILE A 103 -0.70 -4.23 11.75
C ILE A 103 -1.92 -4.01 12.67
N SER A 104 -1.79 -3.25 13.77
CA SER A 104 -2.90 -3.00 14.70
C SER A 104 -4.06 -2.18 14.11
N ASN A 105 -3.86 -1.56 12.95
CA ASN A 105 -4.93 -0.90 12.20
C ASN A 105 -5.98 -1.89 11.67
N LEU A 106 -5.65 -3.18 11.55
CA LEU A 106 -6.57 -4.26 11.16
C LEU A 106 -7.51 -4.66 12.32
N LYS A 107 -8.21 -3.68 12.91
CA LYS A 107 -8.96 -3.82 14.18
C LYS A 107 -10.07 -4.88 14.15
N ASN A 108 -10.58 -5.22 12.97
CA ASN A 108 -11.61 -6.25 12.78
C ASN A 108 -11.05 -7.64 12.41
N ILE A 109 -9.73 -7.83 12.38
CA ILE A 109 -9.11 -9.10 12.00
C ILE A 109 -9.49 -10.22 12.98
N LEU A 110 -9.91 -11.36 12.44
CA LEU A 110 -10.28 -12.58 13.16
C LEU A 110 -9.24 -13.70 12.94
N SER A 111 -8.59 -13.70 11.78
CA SER A 111 -7.57 -14.69 11.40
C SER A 111 -6.39 -14.03 10.68
N LEU A 112 -5.19 -14.25 11.23
CA LEU A 112 -3.91 -13.82 10.68
C LEU A 112 -2.97 -15.03 10.55
N ASP A 113 -2.73 -15.47 9.33
CA ASP A 113 -1.81 -16.56 9.03
C ASP A 113 -0.55 -16.06 8.29
N LEU A 114 0.59 -16.21 8.95
CA LEU A 114 1.92 -15.75 8.55
C LEU A 114 2.94 -16.92 8.55
N GLN A 115 2.48 -18.17 8.61
CA GLN A 115 3.35 -19.35 8.64
C GLN A 115 4.29 -19.48 7.43
N TYR A 116 5.43 -20.14 7.57
CA TYR A 116 6.42 -20.34 6.49
C TYR A 116 6.81 -19.00 5.83
N ASN A 117 7.35 -18.09 6.64
CA ASN A 117 7.93 -16.81 6.20
C ASN A 117 9.37 -16.70 6.77
N LYS A 118 9.92 -15.48 6.84
CA LYS A 118 11.28 -15.19 7.34
C LYS A 118 11.22 -14.19 8.52
N ILE A 119 10.12 -14.16 9.25
CA ILE A 119 9.86 -13.17 10.30
C ILE A 119 10.84 -13.38 11.46
N THR A 120 11.53 -12.33 11.90
CA THR A 120 12.55 -12.41 12.96
C THR A 120 12.06 -11.96 14.33
N ASN A 121 11.02 -11.13 14.42
CA ASN A 121 10.60 -10.45 15.64
C ASN A 121 9.08 -10.26 15.72
N PHE A 122 8.56 -10.05 16.93
CA PHE A 122 7.20 -9.56 17.14
C PHE A 122 7.15 -8.01 17.10
N PRO A 123 6.06 -7.40 16.61
CA PRO A 123 5.77 -5.99 16.88
C PRO A 123 5.02 -5.84 18.21
N ASP A 124 5.31 -4.80 18.99
CA ASP A 124 4.64 -4.55 20.27
C ASP A 124 3.11 -4.46 20.10
N ALA A 125 2.70 -3.83 19.00
CA ALA A 125 1.30 -3.60 18.64
C ALA A 125 0.51 -4.88 18.28
N ILE A 126 1.13 -6.07 18.21
CA ILE A 126 0.41 -7.33 17.95
C ILE A 126 -0.70 -7.58 18.98
N GLY A 127 -0.46 -7.18 20.23
CA GLY A 127 -1.41 -7.32 21.36
C GLY A 127 -2.63 -6.39 21.30
N GLU A 128 -2.68 -5.45 20.35
CA GLU A 128 -3.82 -4.53 20.17
C GLU A 128 -4.98 -5.16 19.39
N LEU A 129 -4.74 -6.28 18.68
CA LEU A 129 -5.69 -6.95 17.78
C LEU A 129 -6.81 -7.70 18.53
N LYS A 130 -7.67 -7.00 19.28
CA LYS A 130 -8.61 -7.59 20.25
C LYS A 130 -9.60 -8.62 19.68
N ASN A 131 -9.88 -8.58 18.37
CA ASN A 131 -10.79 -9.51 17.69
C ASN A 131 -10.09 -10.76 17.12
N LEU A 132 -8.75 -10.83 17.18
CA LEU A 132 -7.96 -11.91 16.59
C LEU A 132 -8.20 -13.23 17.34
N GLY A 133 -8.79 -14.20 16.64
CA GLY A 133 -9.06 -15.55 17.15
C GLY A 133 -8.01 -16.59 16.74
N TYR A 134 -7.46 -16.46 15.53
CA TYR A 134 -6.45 -17.36 14.97
C TYR A 134 -5.17 -16.60 14.64
N LEU A 135 -4.05 -16.96 15.27
CA LEU A 135 -2.71 -16.49 14.92
C LEU A 135 -1.79 -17.67 14.61
N SER A 136 -1.05 -17.57 13.50
CA SER A 136 -0.06 -18.56 13.09
C SER A 136 1.21 -17.89 12.57
N LEU A 137 2.31 -18.09 13.30
CA LEU A 137 3.68 -17.66 12.97
C LEU A 137 4.61 -18.89 12.83
N ARG A 138 4.03 -20.06 12.62
CA ARG A 138 4.70 -21.36 12.49
C ARG A 138 5.76 -21.38 11.37
N ASN A 139 6.92 -22.00 11.57
CA ASN A 139 8.04 -21.98 10.62
C ASN A 139 8.42 -20.55 10.20
N ASN A 140 8.93 -19.76 11.14
CA ASN A 140 9.57 -18.48 10.87
C ASN A 140 11.01 -18.50 11.46
N GLN A 141 11.64 -17.33 11.56
CA GLN A 141 13.01 -17.18 12.04
C GLN A 141 13.03 -16.33 13.33
N ILE A 142 11.98 -16.46 14.16
CA ILE A 142 11.80 -15.58 15.32
C ILE A 142 12.91 -15.84 16.34
N ASP A 143 13.63 -14.78 16.65
CA ASP A 143 14.80 -14.69 17.53
C ASP A 143 14.53 -13.57 18.54
N ASP A 144 13.62 -13.90 19.47
CA ASP A 144 12.87 -12.92 20.26
C ASP A 144 12.26 -13.57 21.51
N VAL A 145 11.75 -12.75 22.42
CA VAL A 145 10.93 -13.19 23.56
C VAL A 145 9.46 -13.18 23.15
N ILE A 146 8.67 -14.18 23.56
CA ILE A 146 7.20 -14.12 23.44
C ILE A 146 6.69 -12.91 24.26
N PRO A 147 6.12 -11.87 23.65
CA PRO A 147 5.76 -10.65 24.37
C PRO A 147 4.47 -10.85 25.18
N GLU A 148 4.43 -10.30 26.40
CA GLU A 148 3.24 -10.34 27.26
C GLU A 148 2.01 -9.70 26.62
N SER A 149 2.20 -8.84 25.61
CA SER A 149 1.10 -8.20 24.87
C SER A 149 0.17 -9.22 24.19
N LEU A 150 0.65 -10.42 23.86
CA LEU A 150 -0.18 -11.53 23.34
C LEU A 150 -1.22 -12.03 24.35
N ASN A 151 -1.00 -11.87 25.67
CA ASN A 151 -1.99 -12.21 26.68
C ASN A 151 -3.22 -11.27 26.61
N ASN A 152 -3.07 -10.08 26.02
CA ASN A 152 -4.14 -9.10 25.85
C ASN A 152 -5.07 -9.39 24.66
N LEU A 153 -4.87 -10.51 23.95
CA LEU A 153 -5.71 -11.00 22.86
C LEU A 153 -6.84 -11.88 23.39
N SER A 154 -7.84 -11.25 24.02
CA SER A 154 -8.91 -11.93 24.75
C SER A 154 -9.75 -12.91 23.92
N ASN A 155 -9.81 -12.77 22.60
CA ASN A 155 -10.53 -13.67 21.69
C ASN A 155 -9.67 -14.78 21.07
N LEU A 156 -8.35 -14.79 21.30
CA LEU A 156 -7.42 -15.74 20.71
C LEU A 156 -7.71 -17.16 21.20
N TYR A 157 -8.16 -18.04 20.30
CA TYR A 157 -8.44 -19.45 20.58
C TYR A 157 -7.36 -20.39 20.03
N HIS A 158 -6.63 -19.98 18.99
CA HIS A 158 -5.57 -20.76 18.35
C HIS A 158 -4.30 -19.92 18.16
N LEU A 159 -3.18 -20.40 18.70
CA LEU A 159 -1.85 -19.81 18.56
C LEU A 159 -0.83 -20.86 18.10
N ASN A 160 -0.18 -20.66 16.95
CA ASN A 160 0.90 -21.54 16.50
C ASN A 160 2.21 -20.77 16.31
N LEU A 161 3.17 -21.01 17.21
CA LEU A 161 4.54 -20.50 17.19
C LEU A 161 5.58 -21.60 16.92
N SER A 162 5.14 -22.83 16.62
CA SER A 162 6.04 -23.98 16.41
C SER A 162 7.06 -23.75 15.29
N ASN A 163 8.21 -24.41 15.40
CA ASN A 163 9.34 -24.28 14.47
C ASN A 163 9.87 -22.83 14.33
N ASN A 164 10.03 -22.13 15.45
CA ASN A 164 10.85 -20.92 15.56
C ASN A 164 12.04 -21.24 16.49
N PRO A 165 13.24 -21.50 15.95
CA PRO A 165 14.32 -22.14 16.72
C PRO A 165 14.98 -21.25 17.76
N ASN A 166 14.83 -19.93 17.68
CA ASN A 166 15.42 -18.97 18.64
C ASN A 166 14.34 -18.26 19.49
N LEU A 167 13.10 -18.76 19.48
CA LEU A 167 12.02 -18.22 20.30
C LEU A 167 12.27 -18.53 21.80
N THR A 168 12.11 -17.51 22.64
CA THR A 168 12.37 -17.59 24.09
C THR A 168 11.20 -17.06 24.93
N GLY A 169 11.22 -17.32 26.24
CA GLY A 169 10.29 -16.73 27.21
C GLY A 169 9.18 -17.66 27.69
N LYS A 170 8.04 -17.09 28.07
CA LYS A 170 6.94 -17.81 28.74
C LYS A 170 5.77 -18.08 27.80
N THR A 171 5.06 -19.19 27.99
CA THR A 171 3.86 -19.49 27.18
C THR A 171 2.71 -18.52 27.43
N VAL A 172 1.92 -18.26 26.39
CA VAL A 172 0.76 -17.35 26.45
C VAL A 172 -0.35 -17.92 27.34
N ILE A 173 -1.04 -17.04 28.06
CA ILE A 173 -2.16 -17.31 28.99
C ILE A 173 -3.42 -16.50 28.63
N ALA A 174 -3.59 -16.16 27.34
CA ALA A 174 -4.76 -15.46 26.83
C ALA A 174 -6.05 -16.23 27.14
N LYS A 175 -7.07 -15.52 27.67
CA LYS A 175 -8.24 -16.10 28.36
C LYS A 175 -8.96 -17.25 27.62
N ASN A 176 -9.11 -17.13 26.30
CA ASN A 176 -9.89 -18.08 25.49
C ASN A 176 -9.01 -19.08 24.71
N LEU A 177 -7.70 -19.11 24.99
CA LEU A 177 -6.74 -19.92 24.23
C LEU A 177 -6.93 -21.41 24.52
N SER A 178 -7.41 -22.15 23.53
CA SER A 178 -7.75 -23.57 23.63
C SER A 178 -6.76 -24.48 22.88
N THR A 179 -6.15 -23.98 21.80
CA THR A 179 -5.13 -24.70 21.02
C THR A 179 -3.85 -23.89 20.96
N CYS A 180 -2.73 -24.43 21.44
CA CYS A 180 -1.45 -23.78 21.23
C CYS A 180 -0.29 -24.75 20.97
N ASP A 181 0.46 -24.47 19.90
CA ASP A 181 1.65 -25.21 19.49
C ASP A 181 2.86 -24.29 19.55
N TYR A 182 3.88 -24.68 20.32
CA TYR A 182 5.17 -24.00 20.39
C TYR A 182 6.30 -24.91 19.87
N ILE A 183 7.54 -24.44 19.89
CA ILE A 183 8.70 -25.32 19.78
C ILE A 183 8.92 -26.06 21.11
N ASN A 184 9.31 -27.34 21.05
CA ASN A 184 9.66 -28.12 22.23
C ASN A 184 11.15 -27.95 22.55
N ASP A 185 11.51 -26.76 23.03
CA ASP A 185 12.88 -26.31 23.36
C ASP A 185 12.91 -25.77 24.82
N PHE A 186 14.01 -25.98 25.53
CA PHE A 186 14.24 -25.52 26.91
C PHE A 186 14.31 -23.99 27.05
N LYS A 187 14.35 -23.27 25.93
CA LYS A 187 14.22 -21.81 25.84
C LYS A 187 12.83 -21.29 26.21
N LEU A 188 11.82 -22.16 26.23
CA LEU A 188 10.45 -21.84 26.62
C LEU A 188 10.07 -22.52 27.93
N CYS A 189 9.42 -21.77 28.82
CA CYS A 189 8.79 -22.32 30.02
C CYS A 189 7.27 -22.12 30.00
N LYS A 190 6.57 -23.05 30.65
CA LYS A 190 5.11 -23.09 30.79
C LYS A 190 4.65 -22.15 31.89
N SER A 191 3.92 -21.10 31.50
CA SER A 191 3.29 -20.16 32.42
C SER A 191 2.24 -20.85 33.29
N LYS A 192 2.17 -20.45 34.57
CA LYS A 192 1.10 -20.85 35.48
C LYS A 192 -0.24 -20.33 34.96
N GLY A 193 -1.04 -21.22 34.39
CA GLY A 193 -2.34 -20.91 33.78
C GLY A 193 -2.43 -21.20 32.28
N THR A 194 -1.35 -21.62 31.59
CA THR A 194 -1.48 -22.05 30.18
C THR A 194 -2.24 -23.38 30.10
N THR A 195 -3.39 -23.35 29.44
CA THR A 195 -4.38 -24.45 29.30
C THR A 195 -4.24 -25.29 28.03
N CYS A 196 -3.60 -24.74 27.01
CA CYS A 196 -3.74 -25.17 25.61
C CYS A 196 -2.61 -26.07 25.06
N LEU A 197 -1.71 -26.52 25.93
CA LEU A 197 -0.41 -27.11 25.54
C LEU A 197 -0.50 -28.58 25.12
N ASN A 198 -0.14 -28.83 23.87
CA ASN A 198 0.05 -30.17 23.32
C ASN A 198 1.45 -30.77 23.58
N ILE A 199 2.37 -30.03 24.21
CA ILE A 199 3.79 -30.40 24.40
C ILE A 199 4.25 -30.28 25.86
N LYS A 200 5.31 -31.03 26.21
CA LYS A 200 5.89 -31.05 27.57
C LYS A 200 6.98 -29.98 27.73
N LEU A 201 6.57 -28.74 28.00
CA LEU A 201 7.45 -27.70 28.52
C LEU A 201 7.51 -27.76 30.05
N GLU A 202 8.66 -27.42 30.63
CA GLU A 202 8.83 -27.28 32.09
C GLU A 202 8.07 -26.05 32.60
N ASP A 203 7.47 -26.14 33.79
CA ASP A 203 6.81 -25.00 34.45
C ASP A 203 7.82 -23.89 34.79
N CYS A 204 7.44 -22.63 34.55
CA CYS A 204 8.31 -21.47 34.81
C CYS A 204 8.68 -21.38 36.30
N ASN A 205 9.98 -21.49 36.59
CA ASN A 205 10.52 -21.30 37.94
C ASN A 205 10.65 -19.81 38.27
N ASP A 206 9.50 -19.14 38.47
CA ASP A 206 9.40 -17.71 38.80
C ASP A 206 10.25 -17.29 40.01
N GLU A 207 10.61 -18.22 40.91
CA GLU A 207 11.49 -17.95 42.05
C GLU A 207 12.96 -17.75 41.62
N LYS A 208 13.47 -18.59 40.71
CA LYS A 208 14.82 -18.42 40.13
C LYS A 208 14.91 -17.20 39.21
N GLU A 209 13.79 -16.77 38.63
CA GLU A 209 13.74 -15.51 37.90
C GLU A 209 13.71 -14.31 38.85
N LYS A 210 12.92 -14.35 39.94
CA LYS A 210 12.93 -13.31 40.98
C LYS A 210 14.29 -13.14 41.66
N GLU A 211 15.09 -14.19 41.78
CA GLU A 211 16.49 -14.06 42.23
C GLU A 211 17.37 -13.35 41.18
N LYS A 212 17.25 -13.71 39.89
CA LYS A 212 17.94 -13.02 38.78
C LYS A 212 17.47 -11.57 38.59
N GLU A 213 16.23 -11.23 38.91
CA GLU A 213 15.73 -9.86 38.90
C GLU A 213 16.22 -9.06 40.11
N LYS A 214 16.26 -9.65 41.31
CA LYS A 214 16.89 -9.03 42.49
C LYS A 214 18.38 -8.77 42.31
N GLU A 215 19.06 -9.55 41.47
CA GLU A 215 20.46 -9.28 41.08
C GLU A 215 20.56 -8.13 40.05
N LYS A 216 19.62 -8.02 39.11
CA LYS A 216 19.50 -6.86 38.19
C LYS A 216 19.17 -5.55 38.93
N GLU A 217 18.41 -5.61 40.02
CA GLU A 217 17.99 -4.44 40.80
C GLU A 217 19.12 -3.80 41.64
N LYS A 218 20.35 -4.33 41.58
CA LYS A 218 21.53 -3.78 42.28
C LYS A 218 22.73 -3.44 41.38
N ILE A 219 22.53 -3.24 40.08
CA ILE A 219 23.53 -2.58 39.24
C ILE A 219 23.52 -1.07 39.60
N PRO A 220 24.58 -0.51 40.22
CA PRO A 220 24.56 0.89 40.66
C PRO A 220 24.51 1.86 39.47
N ILE A 221 23.89 3.02 39.65
CA ILE A 221 23.93 4.08 38.64
C ILE A 221 25.33 4.71 38.66
N SER A 222 25.96 4.78 37.49
CA SER A 222 27.28 5.36 37.29
C SER A 222 27.30 6.86 37.61
N THR A 223 28.28 7.25 38.43
CA THR A 223 28.58 8.65 38.77
C THR A 223 29.81 9.19 38.04
N ASN A 224 30.48 8.36 37.22
CA ASN A 224 31.75 8.67 36.55
C ASN A 224 31.67 8.58 35.01
N SER A 225 30.46 8.48 34.45
CA SER A 225 30.15 8.28 33.03
C SER A 225 30.68 7.00 32.38
N LYS A 226 31.18 6.03 33.16
CA LYS A 226 31.50 4.68 32.68
C LYS A 226 30.37 3.69 32.94
N CYS A 227 30.40 2.54 32.30
CA CYS A 227 29.38 1.50 32.47
C CYS A 227 29.93 0.11 32.17
N GLY A 228 29.21 -0.91 32.61
CA GLY A 228 29.62 -2.31 32.53
C GLY A 228 29.74 -2.96 33.89
N LYS A 229 30.23 -4.21 33.91
CA LYS A 229 30.31 -5.09 35.11
C LYS A 229 31.15 -4.57 36.29
N LYS A 230 31.80 -3.40 36.16
CA LYS A 230 32.57 -2.73 37.23
C LYS A 230 32.02 -1.35 37.59
N ASP A 231 31.62 -0.57 36.59
CA ASP A 231 31.22 0.84 36.76
C ASP A 231 29.69 1.04 36.82
N GLY A 232 28.89 -0.01 36.58
CA GLY A 232 27.45 0.01 36.75
C GLY A 232 26.64 0.33 35.49
N LYS A 233 25.42 0.83 35.70
CA LYS A 233 24.47 1.21 34.65
C LYS A 233 24.55 2.72 34.39
N CYS A 234 24.36 3.14 33.15
CA CYS A 234 24.23 4.56 32.83
C CYS A 234 22.97 5.20 33.47
N PRO A 235 22.97 6.53 33.68
CA PRO A 235 21.77 7.29 34.03
C PRO A 235 20.62 7.04 33.04
N SER A 236 19.37 7.30 33.44
CA SER A 236 18.24 7.07 32.54
C SER A 236 18.25 8.03 31.34
N GLY A 237 17.84 7.52 30.19
CA GLY A 237 18.04 8.15 28.88
C GLY A 237 19.47 8.06 28.35
N GLU A 238 20.35 7.23 28.93
CA GLU A 238 21.73 7.02 28.44
C GLU A 238 22.05 5.55 28.13
N CYS A 239 22.90 5.39 27.13
CA CYS A 239 23.26 4.12 26.52
C CYS A 239 24.71 3.75 26.87
N CYS A 240 24.96 2.46 27.12
CA CYS A 240 26.31 1.99 27.40
C CYS A 240 27.00 1.52 26.11
N SER A 241 28.00 2.26 25.64
CA SER A 241 28.81 1.88 24.47
C SER A 241 29.61 0.60 24.71
N LYS A 242 30.07 -0.07 23.64
CA LYS A 242 30.96 -1.25 23.73
C LYS A 242 32.27 -1.03 24.46
N TYR A 243 32.65 0.23 24.68
CA TYR A 243 33.89 0.62 25.36
C TYR A 243 33.68 0.92 26.85
N GLY A 244 32.47 0.70 27.39
CA GLY A 244 32.16 0.93 28.81
C GLY A 244 32.01 2.40 29.17
N TRP A 245 31.46 3.21 28.27
CA TRP A 245 31.13 4.63 28.49
C TRP A 245 29.65 4.91 28.23
N CYS A 246 29.09 5.82 29.00
CA CYS A 246 27.71 6.31 28.90
C CYS A 246 27.59 7.48 27.94
N GLY A 247 26.49 7.52 27.18
CA GLY A 247 26.16 8.66 26.33
C GLY A 247 24.87 8.45 25.53
N LYS A 248 24.42 9.53 24.88
CA LYS A 248 23.14 9.57 24.13
C LYS A 248 23.31 9.50 22.60
N SER A 249 24.55 9.53 22.11
CA SER A 249 24.83 9.53 20.67
C SER A 249 24.67 8.13 20.04
N ILE A 250 24.47 8.08 18.72
CA ILE A 250 24.24 6.83 17.97
C ILE A 250 25.32 5.77 18.24
N LYS A 251 26.59 6.19 18.39
CA LYS A 251 27.72 5.30 18.69
C LYS A 251 27.68 4.67 20.10
N HIS A 252 26.90 5.25 21.01
CA HIS A 252 26.62 4.68 22.33
C HIS A 252 25.37 3.79 22.28
N CYS A 253 24.32 4.23 21.58
CA CYS A 253 22.99 3.59 21.66
C CYS A 253 22.72 2.46 20.66
N ARG A 254 23.41 2.42 19.52
CA ARG A 254 23.08 1.48 18.45
C ARG A 254 23.68 0.10 18.72
N ILE A 255 22.85 -0.93 18.73
CA ILE A 255 23.26 -2.33 18.98
C ILE A 255 24.35 -2.80 18.00
N LYS A 256 24.31 -2.38 16.72
CA LYS A 256 25.36 -2.67 15.72
C LYS A 256 26.74 -2.07 16.05
N GLU A 257 26.80 -1.03 16.89
CA GLU A 257 28.07 -0.47 17.40
C GLU A 257 28.52 -1.16 18.71
N GLY A 258 27.77 -2.16 19.18
CA GLY A 258 28.02 -2.94 20.39
C GLY A 258 27.46 -2.33 21.68
N CYS A 259 26.33 -1.61 21.61
CA CYS A 259 25.66 -1.12 22.82
C CYS A 259 25.33 -2.27 23.78
N GLN A 260 25.69 -2.10 25.06
CA GLN A 260 25.53 -3.09 26.13
C GLN A 260 24.19 -2.86 26.86
N SER A 261 23.15 -3.60 26.47
CA SER A 261 21.78 -3.44 27.01
C SER A 261 21.64 -3.79 28.49
N GLU A 262 22.55 -4.61 29.04
CA GLU A 262 22.67 -4.86 30.48
C GLU A 262 22.99 -3.57 31.28
N PHE A 263 23.61 -2.57 30.65
CA PHE A 263 24.19 -1.40 31.33
C PHE A 263 23.71 -0.04 30.78
N GLY A 264 22.78 0.00 29.83
CA GLY A 264 22.20 1.25 29.32
C GLY A 264 21.04 1.04 28.34
N GLU A 265 20.33 2.12 28.03
CA GLU A 265 19.09 2.12 27.23
C GLU A 265 19.38 2.02 25.72
N CYS A 266 19.85 0.85 25.27
CA CYS A 266 20.19 0.61 23.87
C CYS A 266 18.98 0.70 22.94
N ASN A 267 19.07 1.56 21.93
CA ASN A 267 18.02 1.74 20.94
C ASN A 267 18.11 0.67 19.84
N VAL A 268 17.04 -0.13 19.72
CA VAL A 268 16.80 -1.01 18.57
C VAL A 268 16.35 -0.20 17.35
N TYR A 269 15.53 0.83 17.57
CA TYR A 269 14.85 1.59 16.54
C TYR A 269 15.21 3.07 16.53
N GLU A 270 15.01 3.68 15.36
CA GLU A 270 15.41 5.03 15.05
C GLU A 270 14.31 6.01 15.47
N LYS A 271 14.59 6.88 16.44
CA LYS A 271 13.67 7.95 16.85
C LYS A 271 13.21 8.73 15.62
N ILE A 272 11.90 8.88 15.41
CA ILE A 272 11.33 9.63 14.28
C ILE A 272 11.00 11.06 14.73
N SER A 273 11.35 12.03 13.89
CA SER A 273 11.10 13.45 14.09
C SER A 273 9.60 13.77 14.09
N ILE A 274 9.14 14.34 15.21
CA ILE A 274 7.79 14.88 15.39
C ILE A 274 7.72 16.41 15.27
N ASN A 275 8.87 17.08 15.11
CA ASN A 275 9.00 18.54 15.08
C ASN A 275 9.63 19.09 13.78
N GLY A 276 9.91 18.21 12.81
CA GLY A 276 10.51 18.55 11.52
C GLY A 276 12.03 18.74 11.54
N LYS A 277 12.69 18.63 12.70
CA LYS A 277 14.16 18.63 12.81
C LYS A 277 14.72 17.23 12.77
N CYS A 278 15.97 17.08 12.34
CA CYS A 278 16.66 15.80 12.26
C CYS A 278 18.13 15.93 12.65
N ASN A 279 18.55 15.09 13.60
CA ASN A 279 19.87 15.04 14.24
C ASN A 279 19.83 13.97 15.34
N GLU A 280 20.93 13.78 16.08
CA GLU A 280 21.02 12.78 17.15
C GLU A 280 20.03 12.99 18.31
N PHE A 281 19.52 14.20 18.54
CA PHE A 281 18.56 14.51 19.60
C PHE A 281 17.11 14.46 19.12
N ASP A 282 16.81 15.03 17.94
CA ASP A 282 15.44 15.09 17.38
C ASP A 282 15.03 13.79 16.68
N GLY A 283 15.97 13.06 16.08
CA GLY A 283 15.73 11.79 15.37
C GLY A 283 15.98 11.83 13.85
N ARG A 284 15.56 10.78 13.15
CA ARG A 284 15.48 10.71 11.69
C ARG A 284 14.18 11.34 11.20
N CYS A 285 14.13 11.74 9.94
CA CYS A 285 12.91 12.23 9.31
C CYS A 285 11.86 11.12 9.13
N PRO A 286 10.56 11.47 9.00
CA PRO A 286 9.52 10.54 8.59
C PRO A 286 9.86 9.86 7.25
N SER A 287 9.34 8.67 7.00
CA SER A 287 9.65 7.95 5.77
C SER A 287 9.19 8.70 4.51
N GLY A 288 10.01 8.61 3.46
CA GLY A 288 9.94 9.45 2.27
C GLY A 288 10.42 10.90 2.49
N GLU A 289 11.10 11.22 3.60
CA GLU A 289 11.73 12.53 3.83
C GLU A 289 13.24 12.46 4.08
N CYS A 290 13.91 13.54 3.69
CA CYS A 290 15.35 13.67 3.65
C CYS A 290 15.83 14.67 4.70
N CYS A 291 16.89 14.34 5.43
CA CYS A 291 17.49 15.27 6.37
C CYS A 291 18.50 16.18 5.66
N SER A 292 18.19 17.47 5.56
CA SER A 292 19.11 18.47 5.00
C SER A 292 20.35 18.67 5.89
N LYS A 293 21.41 19.28 5.34
CA LYS A 293 22.64 19.64 6.09
C LYS A 293 22.43 20.60 7.28
N TYR A 294 21.24 21.19 7.39
CA TYR A 294 20.86 22.11 8.46
C TYR A 294 20.03 21.42 9.55
N GLY A 295 19.86 20.10 9.49
CA GLY A 295 19.08 19.34 10.47
C GLY A 295 17.58 19.56 10.37
N TRP A 296 17.05 19.72 9.15
CA TRP A 296 15.61 19.85 8.87
C TRP A 296 15.14 18.83 7.83
N CYS A 297 13.93 18.30 8.04
CA CYS A 297 13.27 17.32 7.20
C CYS A 297 12.49 17.92 6.03
N GLY A 298 12.47 17.20 4.92
CA GLY A 298 11.59 17.52 3.80
C GLY A 298 11.93 16.78 2.50
N LYS A 299 11.05 16.90 1.51
CA LYS A 299 11.09 16.15 0.24
C LYS A 299 11.73 16.92 -0.93
N SER A 300 12.35 18.06 -0.66
CA SER A 300 12.92 18.93 -1.71
C SER A 300 14.29 18.43 -2.20
N ILE A 301 14.66 18.74 -3.45
CA ILE A 301 15.98 18.42 -4.03
C ILE A 301 17.13 18.94 -3.13
N LYS A 302 16.97 20.11 -2.50
CA LYS A 302 17.94 20.70 -1.56
C LYS A 302 18.04 19.98 -0.21
N HIS A 303 17.03 19.20 0.16
CA HIS A 303 17.06 18.34 1.35
C HIS A 303 17.59 16.94 1.00
N CYS A 304 17.27 16.41 -0.18
CA CYS A 304 17.56 15.01 -0.55
C CYS A 304 18.89 14.76 -1.26
N ARG A 305 19.52 15.76 -1.88
CA ARG A 305 20.81 15.58 -2.56
C ARG A 305 21.96 15.41 -1.56
N ILE A 306 22.72 14.33 -1.70
CA ILE A 306 24.00 14.15 -0.98
C ILE A 306 24.98 15.30 -1.30
N LYS A 307 25.02 15.80 -2.53
CA LYS A 307 25.83 16.98 -2.93
C LYS A 307 25.42 18.30 -2.22
N GLU A 308 24.20 18.41 -1.73
CA GLU A 308 23.73 19.56 -0.93
C GLU A 308 23.94 19.33 0.57
N GLY A 309 24.53 18.19 0.96
CA GLY A 309 24.82 17.77 2.33
C GLY A 309 23.68 17.00 3.01
N CYS A 310 22.86 16.26 2.27
CA CYS A 310 21.85 15.38 2.87
C CYS A 310 22.48 14.35 3.82
N GLN A 311 21.95 14.24 5.03
CA GLN A 311 22.45 13.38 6.11
C GLN A 311 21.72 12.03 6.09
N SER A 312 22.34 10.99 5.49
CA SER A 312 21.71 9.68 5.28
C SER A 312 21.42 8.91 6.58
N GLU A 313 22.22 9.15 7.63
CA GLU A 313 21.94 8.66 8.98
C GLU A 313 20.60 9.19 9.52
N PHE A 314 20.13 10.34 9.03
CA PHE A 314 18.93 11.03 9.52
C PHE A 314 17.78 11.15 8.51
N GLY A 315 17.91 10.66 7.27
CA GLY A 315 16.81 10.63 6.30
C GLY A 315 17.13 9.94 4.97
N GLU A 316 16.14 9.84 4.09
CA GLU A 316 16.21 9.06 2.84
C GLU A 316 16.92 9.84 1.70
N CYS A 317 18.25 9.95 1.81
CA CYS A 317 19.06 10.71 0.82
C CYS A 317 19.15 10.04 -0.56
N ASN A 318 18.93 10.83 -1.61
CA ASN A 318 19.00 10.38 -2.99
C ASN A 318 20.46 10.23 -3.46
N VAL A 319 20.84 8.98 -3.76
CA VAL A 319 22.12 8.62 -4.39
C VAL A 319 22.10 8.85 -5.90
N TYR A 320 20.93 8.71 -6.54
CA TYR A 320 20.83 8.56 -7.99
C TYR A 320 20.41 9.84 -8.74
N GLU A 321 21.40 10.62 -9.16
CA GLU A 321 21.27 11.50 -10.34
C GLU A 321 22.01 10.89 -11.53
N LYS A 322 21.48 9.77 -12.06
CA LYS A 322 21.79 9.42 -13.45
C LYS A 322 21.04 10.43 -14.34
N ILE A 323 21.80 11.38 -14.89
CA ILE A 323 21.31 12.29 -15.93
C ILE A 323 21.50 11.57 -17.26
N SER A 324 20.49 11.65 -18.13
CA SER A 324 20.53 11.07 -19.47
C SER A 324 21.67 11.66 -20.31
N ILE A 325 22.61 10.80 -20.69
CA ILE A 325 23.70 11.11 -21.63
C ILE A 325 23.41 10.61 -23.06
N ASN A 326 22.29 9.88 -23.25
CA ASN A 326 21.91 9.26 -24.52
C ASN A 326 20.54 9.74 -25.05
N GLY A 327 19.93 10.74 -24.40
CA GLY A 327 18.63 11.31 -24.74
C GLY A 327 17.42 10.47 -24.31
N LYS A 328 17.61 9.29 -23.72
CA LYS A 328 16.53 8.45 -23.18
C LYS A 328 16.27 8.74 -21.71
N CYS A 329 15.06 8.51 -21.26
CA CYS A 329 14.64 8.74 -19.88
C CYS A 329 13.68 7.65 -19.40
N ASN A 330 14.03 7.03 -18.27
CA ASN A 330 13.34 5.92 -17.61
C ASN A 330 14.17 5.52 -16.37
N GLU A 331 13.74 4.49 -15.65
CA GLU A 331 14.45 3.95 -14.48
C GLU A 331 15.89 3.47 -14.75
N PHE A 332 16.20 3.01 -15.97
CA PHE A 332 17.53 2.53 -16.36
C PHE A 332 18.41 3.64 -16.95
N ASP A 333 17.87 4.49 -17.82
CA ASP A 333 18.62 5.56 -18.51
C ASP A 333 18.78 6.83 -17.67
N GLY A 334 17.87 7.10 -16.74
CA GLY A 334 17.90 8.25 -15.82
C GLY A 334 16.90 9.36 -16.15
N ARG A 335 17.10 10.53 -15.52
CA ARG A 335 16.29 11.74 -15.74
C ARG A 335 16.86 12.58 -16.88
N CYS A 336 16.02 13.36 -17.56
CA CYS A 336 16.48 14.30 -18.57
C CYS A 336 17.37 15.42 -18.01
N PRO A 337 18.19 16.08 -18.85
CA PRO A 337 18.91 17.30 -18.48
C PRO A 337 17.99 18.41 -17.96
N SER A 338 18.54 19.35 -17.19
CA SER A 338 17.79 20.49 -16.65
C SER A 338 17.10 21.30 -17.75
N GLY A 339 15.83 21.64 -17.56
CA GLY A 339 14.98 22.28 -18.56
C GLY A 339 14.49 21.36 -19.68
N GLU A 340 14.57 20.03 -19.52
CA GLU A 340 14.02 19.03 -20.46
C GLU A 340 12.96 18.12 -19.85
N CYS A 341 12.07 17.65 -20.73
CA CYS A 341 10.89 16.90 -20.38
C CYS A 341 10.99 15.46 -20.90
N CYS A 342 10.63 14.48 -20.07
CA CYS A 342 10.58 13.10 -20.51
C CYS A 342 9.23 12.81 -21.17
N SER A 343 9.24 12.57 -22.49
CA SER A 343 8.03 12.19 -23.22
C SER A 343 7.50 10.81 -22.81
N LYS A 344 6.23 10.51 -23.14
CA LYS A 344 5.60 9.19 -22.90
C LYS A 344 6.28 7.98 -23.57
N TYR A 345 7.30 8.21 -24.39
CA TYR A 345 8.07 7.19 -25.10
C TYR A 345 9.48 7.00 -24.51
N GLY A 346 9.78 7.64 -23.38
CA GLY A 346 11.09 7.54 -22.72
C GLY A 346 12.20 8.30 -23.43
N TRP A 347 11.89 9.45 -24.05
CA TRP A 347 12.85 10.34 -24.69
C TRP A 347 12.76 11.77 -24.18
N CYS A 348 13.91 12.43 -24.05
CA CYS A 348 14.06 13.80 -23.57
C CYS A 348 13.85 14.84 -24.67
N GLY A 349 13.24 15.98 -24.31
CA GLY A 349 13.15 17.14 -25.19
C GLY A 349 12.33 18.29 -24.61
N LYS A 350 12.39 19.45 -25.27
CA LYS A 350 11.81 20.74 -24.78
C LYS A 350 10.45 21.10 -25.41
N THR A 351 9.98 20.31 -26.37
CA THR A 351 8.73 20.59 -27.12
C THR A 351 7.48 20.21 -26.33
N ASP A 352 6.34 20.81 -26.64
CA ASP A 352 5.07 20.48 -25.95
C ASP A 352 4.63 19.02 -26.12
N LYS A 353 5.07 18.34 -27.20
CA LYS A 353 4.90 16.89 -27.37
C LYS A 353 5.65 16.05 -26.32
N HIS A 354 6.71 16.60 -25.74
CA HIS A 354 7.49 15.99 -24.66
C HIS A 354 7.07 16.51 -23.29
N CYS A 355 6.73 17.80 -23.18
CA CYS A 355 6.48 18.48 -21.91
C CYS A 355 5.03 18.44 -21.43
N MET A 356 4.02 18.39 -22.30
CA MET A 356 2.64 18.51 -21.84
C MET A 356 2.15 17.23 -21.17
N ILE A 357 1.57 17.37 -19.98
CA ILE A 357 0.99 16.26 -19.22
C ILE A 357 -0.13 15.58 -20.02
N ASP A 358 -0.94 16.33 -20.78
CA ASP A 358 -1.97 15.75 -21.68
C ASP A 358 -1.40 15.11 -22.97
N LYS A 359 -0.08 15.11 -23.14
CA LYS A 359 0.68 14.33 -24.13
C LYS A 359 1.48 13.17 -23.48
N GLY A 360 1.36 13.00 -22.16
CA GLY A 360 1.93 11.91 -21.38
C GLY A 360 3.37 12.16 -20.89
N CYS A 361 3.74 13.40 -20.60
CA CYS A 361 5.03 13.70 -19.98
C CYS A 361 5.20 12.97 -18.63
N GLN A 362 6.36 12.33 -18.42
CA GLN A 362 6.74 11.56 -17.22
C GLN A 362 7.49 12.47 -16.22
N SER A 363 6.80 12.93 -15.17
CA SER A 363 7.27 13.91 -14.18
C SER A 363 8.47 13.45 -13.34
N GLU A 364 8.49 12.16 -13.05
CA GLU A 364 9.55 11.44 -12.36
C GLU A 364 10.87 11.50 -13.15
N PHE A 365 10.83 11.67 -14.48
CA PHE A 365 12.01 11.71 -15.34
C PHE A 365 12.24 13.06 -16.07
N GLY A 366 11.35 14.06 -16.00
CA GLY A 366 11.58 15.40 -16.58
C GLY A 366 10.55 16.48 -16.21
N GLU A 367 10.78 17.71 -16.68
CA GLU A 367 10.08 18.93 -16.25
C GLU A 367 8.74 19.17 -16.96
N CYS A 368 7.72 18.40 -16.58
CA CYS A 368 6.40 18.45 -17.21
C CYS A 368 5.58 19.73 -16.95
N LYS A 369 4.77 20.11 -17.94
CA LYS A 369 3.93 21.31 -17.99
C LYS A 369 2.43 20.95 -18.02
N SER A 370 1.62 21.71 -17.29
CA SER A 370 0.15 21.60 -17.29
C SER A 370 -0.49 22.65 -18.21
N ASN A 371 -1.66 22.34 -18.78
CA ASN A 371 -2.40 23.24 -19.66
C ASN A 371 -3.17 24.31 -18.88
N SER A 372 -2.49 25.37 -18.42
CA SER A 372 -3.12 26.55 -17.83
C SER A 372 -3.52 27.58 -18.90
N LYS A 373 -4.81 27.63 -19.23
CA LYS A 373 -5.41 28.78 -19.93
C LYS A 373 -5.66 29.95 -18.97
N SER A 374 -4.60 30.44 -18.34
CA SER A 374 -4.61 31.68 -17.54
C SER A 374 -3.23 32.34 -17.58
N LYS A 375 -3.17 33.59 -18.04
CA LYS A 375 -1.96 34.42 -17.93
C LYS A 375 -1.88 35.01 -16.52
N SER A 376 -0.75 34.82 -15.85
CA SER A 376 -0.19 35.83 -14.96
C SER A 376 1.34 35.73 -14.98
N LYS A 377 2.02 36.86 -14.72
CA LYS A 377 3.48 36.88 -14.53
C LYS A 377 3.81 36.48 -13.09
N SER A 378 5.09 36.22 -12.86
CA SER A 378 5.68 36.30 -11.52
C SER A 378 5.29 37.61 -10.83
N GLU A 379 4.82 37.54 -9.58
CA GLU A 379 5.57 38.12 -8.46
C GLU A 379 5.10 37.70 -7.06
N THR A 380 5.96 38.06 -6.11
CA THR A 380 6.11 37.84 -4.67
C THR A 380 4.86 37.80 -3.75
N LYS A 381 5.03 37.11 -2.60
CA LYS A 381 4.36 37.24 -1.26
C LYS A 381 3.25 38.32 -1.12
N THR A 382 2.18 38.09 -0.34
CA THR A 382 2.23 37.90 1.13
C THR A 382 0.91 37.37 1.71
N THR A 383 0.97 36.74 2.89
CA THR A 383 -0.14 36.31 3.75
C THR A 383 -1.06 37.47 4.20
N THR A 384 -2.35 37.21 4.46
CA THR A 384 -3.10 37.61 5.69
C THR A 384 -4.49 36.94 5.70
N THR A 385 -5.09 36.82 6.89
CA THR A 385 -6.21 35.92 7.23
C THR A 385 -7.56 36.65 7.35
N THR A 386 -8.61 35.85 7.61
CA THR A 386 -9.79 36.11 8.48
C THR A 386 -11.10 36.74 7.95
N THR A 387 -12.15 35.92 8.09
CA THR A 387 -13.49 36.23 8.67
C THR A 387 -14.64 36.75 7.79
N THR A 388 -15.75 36.04 7.95
CA THR A 388 -17.11 36.24 7.40
C THR A 388 -17.91 37.35 8.09
N THR A 389 -18.75 38.07 7.34
CA THR A 389 -19.96 38.72 7.91
C THR A 389 -21.14 38.66 6.94
N ILE A 390 -22.37 38.52 7.45
CA ILE A 390 -23.62 38.42 6.67
C ILE A 390 -24.59 39.53 7.08
N LYS A 391 -25.13 40.29 6.11
CA LYS A 391 -26.41 41.08 6.10
C LYS A 391 -26.40 42.08 4.92
N LYS A 392 -27.52 42.56 4.34
CA LYS A 392 -28.91 42.07 4.19
C LYS A 392 -29.68 43.05 3.27
N THR A 393 -30.51 42.57 2.32
CA THR A 393 -31.69 43.28 1.72
C THR A 393 -31.45 44.64 0.97
N LYS A 394 -32.33 45.20 0.10
CA LYS A 394 -33.37 44.74 -0.86
C LYS A 394 -33.93 46.01 -1.59
N ILE A 395 -34.67 45.88 -2.73
CA ILE A 395 -35.55 46.92 -3.35
C ILE A 395 -34.75 48.07 -4.06
N THR A 396 -35.13 48.74 -5.17
CA THR A 396 -36.42 48.91 -5.91
C THR A 396 -36.31 48.78 -7.45
N THR A 397 -37.49 48.64 -8.09
CA THR A 397 -37.88 48.65 -9.51
C THR A 397 -37.39 49.79 -10.43
N ILE A 398 -37.52 49.58 -11.76
CA ILE A 398 -38.34 50.44 -12.67
C ILE A 398 -39.05 49.56 -13.73
N LYS A 399 -40.05 50.12 -14.46
CA LYS A 399 -41.09 49.42 -15.26
C LYS A 399 -40.84 49.48 -16.78
N ASN A 400 -41.58 48.67 -17.58
CA ASN A 400 -42.35 49.18 -18.73
C ASN A 400 -43.37 48.20 -19.37
N LYS A 401 -44.29 48.76 -20.19
CA LYS A 401 -45.45 48.18 -20.92
C LYS A 401 -45.87 49.14 -22.06
N THR A 402 -46.64 48.86 -23.13
CA THR A 402 -47.15 47.69 -23.91
C THR A 402 -47.58 48.26 -25.32
N THR A 403 -48.49 47.81 -26.21
CA THR A 403 -49.57 46.78 -26.27
C THR A 403 -50.07 46.56 -27.72
N LYS A 404 -50.39 45.32 -28.14
CA LYS A 404 -51.25 44.93 -29.31
C LYS A 404 -50.68 45.29 -30.72
N THR A 405 -51.21 44.86 -31.89
CA THR A 405 -52.46 44.12 -32.25
C THR A 405 -52.21 43.03 -33.34
N SER A 406 -53.22 42.56 -34.11
CA SER A 406 -53.25 41.22 -34.77
C SER A 406 -54.02 41.11 -36.11
N LYS A 407 -54.13 39.85 -36.65
CA LYS A 407 -54.80 39.32 -37.91
C LYS A 407 -53.79 39.01 -39.05
N THR A 408 -53.99 38.04 -39.99
CA THR A 408 -55.17 37.18 -40.33
C THR A 408 -54.76 35.76 -40.84
N ASN A 409 -55.74 34.90 -41.15
CA ASN A 409 -55.61 33.45 -41.42
C ASN A 409 -55.19 33.03 -42.85
N LYS A 410 -54.68 31.79 -42.99
CA LYS A 410 -55.17 30.81 -43.99
C LYS A 410 -54.96 29.36 -43.55
N THR A 411 -55.74 28.43 -44.08
CA THR A 411 -55.93 27.05 -43.59
C THR A 411 -55.71 25.98 -44.67
N THR A 412 -55.17 24.82 -44.30
CA THR A 412 -55.24 23.61 -45.14
C THR A 412 -55.51 22.33 -44.34
N LYS A 413 -56.61 21.69 -44.70
CA LYS A 413 -57.20 20.39 -44.31
C LYS A 413 -56.35 19.37 -43.50
N THR A 414 -56.94 18.91 -42.40
CA THR A 414 -56.65 17.63 -41.73
C THR A 414 -57.41 16.48 -42.41
N THR A 415 -56.81 15.29 -42.49
CA THR A 415 -57.53 14.02 -42.69
C THR A 415 -57.05 12.99 -41.68
N LYS A 416 -57.97 12.37 -40.92
CA LYS A 416 -57.69 11.24 -40.01
C LYS A 416 -58.59 10.07 -40.40
N ILE A 417 -58.00 8.89 -40.59
CA ILE A 417 -58.68 7.61 -40.45
C ILE A 417 -57.79 6.73 -39.55
N THR A 418 -58.42 5.95 -38.68
CA THR A 418 -57.79 5.35 -37.49
C THR A 418 -57.65 3.84 -37.63
N LYS A 419 -56.54 3.26 -37.15
CA LYS A 419 -56.58 2.07 -36.28
C LYS A 419 -55.26 1.78 -35.54
N THR A 420 -55.39 0.97 -34.50
CA THR A 420 -54.49 0.84 -33.35
C THR A 420 -53.32 -0.12 -33.57
N THR A 421 -52.15 0.18 -32.99
CA THR A 421 -51.22 -0.86 -32.47
C THR A 421 -50.34 -0.30 -31.34
N THR A 422 -49.68 -1.17 -30.59
CA THR A 422 -49.07 -0.90 -29.27
C THR A 422 -47.58 -0.53 -29.29
N LYS A 423 -47.10 -0.01 -28.13
CA LYS A 423 -45.74 0.48 -27.87
C LYS A 423 -44.61 -0.46 -28.33
N LYS A 424 -43.53 0.12 -28.88
CA LYS A 424 -42.15 -0.29 -28.57
C LYS A 424 -41.21 0.93 -28.58
N ALA A 425 -40.03 0.79 -27.98
CA ALA A 425 -39.09 1.89 -27.75
C ALA A 425 -38.20 2.19 -28.98
N GLU A 426 -37.68 3.41 -29.06
CA GLU A 426 -36.67 3.80 -30.03
C GLU A 426 -35.30 3.19 -29.69
N GLU A 427 -34.61 2.65 -30.68
CA GLU A 427 -33.33 1.95 -30.53
C GLU A 427 -32.19 2.79 -31.09
N SER A 428 -31.14 3.01 -30.31
CA SER A 428 -30.03 3.90 -30.68
C SER A 428 -29.01 3.23 -31.61
N THR A 429 -28.39 4.05 -32.47
CA THR A 429 -27.57 3.62 -33.61
C THR A 429 -26.25 2.95 -33.20
N LYS A 430 -26.24 1.61 -33.11
CA LYS A 430 -25.00 0.82 -32.98
C LYS A 430 -24.13 0.91 -34.23
N SER A 431 -22.82 1.06 -34.02
CA SER A 431 -21.80 1.07 -35.08
C SER A 431 -21.68 -0.28 -35.78
N LEU A 432 -21.41 -0.24 -37.09
CA LEU A 432 -21.73 -1.31 -38.04
C LEU A 432 -20.47 -2.07 -38.51
N THR A 433 -19.82 -2.82 -37.61
CA THR A 433 -18.49 -3.40 -37.89
C THR A 433 -18.38 -4.93 -37.80
N LYS A 434 -19.06 -5.59 -36.86
CA LYS A 434 -18.98 -7.05 -36.65
C LYS A 434 -20.14 -7.82 -37.26
N CYS A 435 -19.90 -9.09 -37.57
CA CYS A 435 -20.84 -10.09 -38.03
C CYS A 435 -20.43 -11.48 -37.53
N GLY A 436 -21.36 -12.43 -37.55
CA GLY A 436 -21.12 -13.77 -37.00
C GLY A 436 -22.28 -14.24 -36.12
N GLU A 437 -22.12 -15.43 -35.56
CA GLU A 437 -22.98 -15.92 -34.49
C GLU A 437 -22.91 -14.98 -33.28
N GLY A 438 -24.05 -14.66 -32.67
CA GLY A 438 -24.17 -13.63 -31.64
C GLY A 438 -24.05 -12.16 -32.11
N TYR A 439 -23.56 -11.90 -33.34
CA TYR A 439 -23.39 -10.54 -33.89
C TYR A 439 -24.31 -10.20 -35.07
N GLY A 440 -24.87 -11.21 -35.75
CA GLY A 440 -25.83 -11.04 -36.85
C GLY A 440 -25.18 -10.90 -38.22
N LYS A 441 -25.99 -10.48 -39.20
CA LYS A 441 -25.59 -10.35 -40.61
C LYS A 441 -25.11 -8.94 -40.95
N CYS A 442 -24.17 -8.83 -41.88
CA CYS A 442 -23.77 -7.56 -42.48
C CYS A 442 -24.92 -6.92 -43.26
N LYS A 443 -24.87 -5.59 -43.38
CA LYS A 443 -25.79 -4.81 -44.22
C LYS A 443 -25.74 -5.29 -45.68
N SER A 444 -26.86 -5.22 -46.39
CA SER A 444 -26.97 -5.69 -47.78
C SER A 444 -25.84 -5.14 -48.67
N GLY A 445 -25.24 -6.02 -49.47
CA GLY A 445 -24.07 -5.72 -50.30
C GLY A 445 -22.72 -5.69 -49.56
N TYR A 446 -22.62 -6.23 -48.35
CA TYR A 446 -21.36 -6.44 -47.62
C TYR A 446 -21.11 -7.93 -47.33
N CYS A 447 -19.84 -8.30 -47.37
CA CYS A 447 -19.29 -9.62 -47.08
C CYS A 447 -18.95 -9.73 -45.58
N CYS A 448 -19.08 -10.92 -44.99
CA CYS A 448 -18.67 -11.19 -43.62
C CYS A 448 -17.38 -12.02 -43.63
N SER A 449 -16.26 -11.45 -43.19
CA SER A 449 -14.95 -12.14 -43.23
C SER A 449 -14.89 -13.34 -42.29
N LYS A 450 -13.92 -14.23 -42.50
CA LYS A 450 -13.63 -15.38 -41.61
C LYS A 450 -13.28 -14.99 -40.16
N TYR A 451 -13.06 -13.69 -39.91
CA TYR A 451 -12.76 -13.13 -38.60
C TYR A 451 -13.94 -12.36 -37.97
N GLY A 452 -15.13 -12.39 -38.59
CA GLY A 452 -16.36 -11.79 -38.05
C GLY A 452 -16.46 -10.27 -38.24
N TRP A 453 -15.97 -9.74 -39.36
CA TRP A 453 -16.04 -8.31 -39.69
C TRP A 453 -16.70 -8.06 -41.06
N CYS A 454 -17.48 -6.99 -41.15
CA CYS A 454 -18.16 -6.59 -42.38
C CYS A 454 -17.27 -5.74 -43.29
N GLY A 455 -17.18 -6.12 -44.58
CA GLY A 455 -16.40 -5.38 -45.57
C GLY A 455 -16.82 -5.66 -47.01
N LYS A 456 -16.11 -5.02 -47.96
CA LYS A 456 -16.35 -5.13 -49.42
C LYS A 456 -15.10 -5.49 -50.23
N SER A 457 -13.95 -5.63 -49.60
CA SER A 457 -12.70 -6.04 -50.26
C SER A 457 -12.53 -7.55 -50.24
N ASP A 458 -11.64 -8.08 -51.08
CA ASP A 458 -11.44 -9.53 -51.26
C ASP A 458 -11.00 -10.23 -49.97
N LYS A 459 -10.32 -9.50 -49.06
CA LYS A 459 -10.00 -9.97 -47.70
C LYS A 459 -11.23 -10.23 -46.81
N HIS A 460 -12.41 -9.77 -47.22
CA HIS A 460 -13.71 -10.00 -46.58
C HIS A 460 -14.62 -10.90 -47.42
N CYS A 461 -14.52 -10.87 -48.75
CA CYS A 461 -15.42 -11.55 -49.69
C CYS A 461 -14.90 -12.89 -50.22
N GLY A 462 -13.58 -13.12 -50.17
CA GLY A 462 -12.93 -14.34 -50.63
C GLY A 462 -12.83 -15.46 -49.59
N THR A 463 -11.81 -16.31 -49.71
CA THR A 463 -11.71 -17.62 -49.03
C THR A 463 -11.95 -17.57 -47.51
N GLY A 464 -13.03 -18.22 -47.07
CA GLY A 464 -13.49 -18.26 -45.68
C GLY A 464 -14.54 -17.20 -45.31
N CYS A 465 -15.02 -16.40 -46.27
CA CYS A 465 -16.18 -15.55 -46.07
C CYS A 465 -17.40 -16.37 -45.59
N GLN A 466 -18.17 -15.79 -44.66
CA GLN A 466 -19.26 -16.48 -43.97
C GLN A 466 -20.60 -16.20 -44.67
N ASN A 467 -20.95 -17.02 -45.66
CA ASN A 467 -22.13 -16.87 -46.53
C ASN A 467 -23.45 -16.67 -45.75
N GLN A 468 -23.56 -17.29 -44.57
CA GLN A 468 -24.74 -17.16 -43.69
C GLN A 468 -24.89 -15.75 -43.06
N PHE A 469 -23.80 -14.97 -42.95
CA PHE A 469 -23.77 -13.64 -42.33
C PHE A 469 -23.38 -12.50 -43.28
N GLY A 470 -23.04 -12.77 -44.54
CA GLY A 470 -22.76 -11.73 -45.55
C GLY A 470 -22.76 -12.29 -46.97
N LYS A 471 -22.86 -11.41 -47.98
CA LYS A 471 -22.87 -11.83 -49.38
C LYS A 471 -21.43 -12.01 -49.88
N CYS A 472 -20.95 -13.26 -49.86
CA CYS A 472 -19.64 -13.65 -50.37
C CYS A 472 -19.63 -13.78 -51.90
N ASN A 473 -18.42 -13.83 -52.48
CA ASN A 473 -18.21 -14.02 -53.92
C ASN A 473 -17.98 -15.50 -54.27
#